data_AF-A0A357FM24-F1
#
_entry.id   AF-A0A357FM24-F1
#
_cell.length_a   1.000
_cell.length_b   1.000
_cell.length_c   1.000
_cell.angle_alpha   90.00
_cell.angle_beta   90.00
_cell.angle_gamma   90.00
#
_symmetry.space_group_name_H-M   'P 1'
#
loop_
_entity.id
_entity.type
_entity.pdbx_description
1 polymer ?
#
loop_
_entity_poly.entity_id
_entity_poly.type
_entity_poly.pdbx_seq_one_letter_code
_entity_poly.pdbx_strand_id
1 'polypeptide(L)'
;MLYGITWLLLIEVVGFATFVIFLSIFRTIPDKGYSISKPLGIICLSLATWLLSISEIIPATEIATILFFIGLIICSLIIGTIRVNTLKQVVKNNWRIISLTELTFLLTYLIFFCIRYLDPGINHTEQPMDFAFLNASARTITGQPLDPWFHGDTISYYYFGYWIFGTLSKISLIPTVATYNLSLVAIPAMTASSIFALTSIFLKFPRLKFDFLTISCSVFASLTAVFMGNLQGFLEFFRINSIGSSSFWQRVCIDGMQNPVINTIDSWRPTEFWWWFRSSRIINYFGPACEGQGFDYTINEFPFFSYLLGDLHPHVMVTPFLLTFIYIAYDLSKKDLTKSLGLMYWLEVALAGIMLGCVSFISMWTAPICIAIISGVYGLHWLSNTNLNPIKLGQSISLVFAMGALVLLPYLWSFQSDIGGLAKTPYQTSAIHGFIVWGPLLILSIPKIVSTFWATPIST
;
A
#
# COMPACT_ATOMS: atom_id res chain seq x y z
N MET A 1 4.23 16.21 -19.04
CA MET A 1 2.80 16.03 -19.36
C MET A 1 2.52 14.75 -20.13
N LEU A 2 3.10 14.52 -21.33
CA LEU A 2 2.84 13.31 -22.14
C LEU A 2 3.12 11.99 -21.40
N TYR A 3 4.22 11.89 -20.66
CA TYR A 3 4.53 10.71 -19.85
C TYR A 3 3.46 10.42 -18.79
N GLY A 4 2.88 11.46 -18.16
CA GLY A 4 1.78 11.30 -17.22
C GLY A 4 0.54 10.69 -17.87
N ILE A 5 0.13 11.22 -19.03
CA ILE A 5 -1.03 10.69 -19.77
C ILE A 5 -0.78 9.24 -20.21
N THR A 6 0.42 8.95 -20.74
CA THR A 6 0.79 7.59 -21.19
C THR A 6 0.77 6.60 -20.04
N TRP A 7 1.30 6.99 -18.88
CA TRP A 7 1.31 6.19 -17.66
C TRP A 7 -0.10 5.94 -17.11
N LEU A 8 -0.95 6.98 -17.08
CA LEU A 8 -2.35 6.86 -16.70
C LEU A 8 -3.08 5.86 -17.61
N LEU A 9 -2.95 6.00 -18.93
CA LEU A 9 -3.56 5.09 -19.91
C LEU A 9 -3.06 3.64 -19.73
N LEU A 10 -1.77 3.45 -19.48
CA LEU A 10 -1.22 2.12 -19.20
C LEU A 10 -1.91 1.49 -17.98
N ILE A 11 -2.01 2.23 -16.86
CA ILE A 11 -2.67 1.73 -15.64
C ILE A 11 -4.15 1.45 -15.89
N GLU A 12 -4.86 2.30 -16.62
CA GLU A 12 -6.26 2.06 -16.98
C GLU A 12 -6.45 0.80 -17.82
N VAL A 13 -5.61 0.59 -18.84
CA VAL A 13 -5.68 -0.59 -19.70
C VAL A 13 -5.37 -1.85 -18.90
N VAL A 14 -4.32 -1.83 -18.06
CA VAL A 14 -3.99 -2.96 -17.18
C VAL A 14 -5.13 -3.26 -16.21
N GLY A 15 -5.70 -2.23 -15.58
CA GLY A 15 -6.81 -2.36 -14.65
C GLY A 15 -8.06 -2.93 -15.31
N PHE A 16 -8.50 -2.35 -16.43
CA PHE A 16 -9.66 -2.84 -17.16
C PHE A 16 -9.45 -4.28 -17.67
N ALA A 17 -8.28 -4.59 -18.22
CA ALA A 17 -7.96 -5.92 -18.70
C ALA A 17 -8.10 -6.96 -17.57
N THR A 18 -7.53 -6.65 -16.42
CA THR A 18 -7.54 -7.49 -15.21
C THR A 18 -8.93 -7.62 -14.63
N PHE A 19 -9.72 -6.55 -14.57
CA PHE A 19 -11.10 -6.58 -14.10
C PHE A 19 -11.93 -7.63 -14.86
N VAL A 20 -11.83 -7.64 -16.19
CA VAL A 20 -12.57 -8.60 -17.03
C VAL A 20 -12.12 -10.05 -16.76
N ILE A 21 -10.82 -10.29 -16.61
CA ILE A 21 -10.26 -11.63 -16.34
C ILE A 21 -10.74 -12.14 -14.97
N PHE A 22 -10.65 -11.31 -13.93
CA PHE A 22 -10.91 -11.70 -12.53
C PHE A 22 -12.38 -11.54 -12.10
N LEU A 23 -13.26 -11.03 -12.97
CA LEU A 23 -14.70 -10.83 -12.73
C LEU A 23 -15.40 -12.06 -12.11
N SER A 24 -14.92 -13.25 -12.46
CA SER A 24 -15.53 -14.54 -12.09
C SER A 24 -15.17 -15.01 -10.69
N ILE A 25 -14.02 -14.55 -10.17
CA ILE A 25 -13.45 -14.95 -8.89
C ILE A 25 -14.19 -14.21 -7.77
N PHE A 26 -14.26 -12.88 -7.88
CA PHE A 26 -14.89 -12.01 -6.88
C PHE A 26 -16.41 -11.95 -7.02
N ARG A 27 -17.09 -12.99 -6.53
CA ARG A 27 -18.55 -13.07 -6.64
C ARG A 27 -19.30 -12.41 -5.49
N THR A 28 -18.70 -12.31 -4.31
CA THR A 28 -19.44 -11.91 -3.10
C THR A 28 -19.47 -10.40 -2.92
N ILE A 29 -18.42 -9.70 -3.37
CA ILE A 29 -18.31 -8.26 -3.23
C ILE A 29 -19.06 -7.49 -4.34
N PRO A 30 -19.69 -6.33 -4.05
CA PRO A 30 -20.49 -5.55 -5.00
C PRO A 30 -19.79 -5.14 -6.31
N ASP A 31 -18.55 -4.62 -6.25
CA ASP A 31 -17.82 -4.09 -7.42
C ASP A 31 -17.07 -5.17 -8.22
N LYS A 32 -17.19 -6.44 -7.82
CA LYS A 32 -16.61 -7.62 -8.52
C LYS A 32 -15.10 -7.51 -8.77
N GLY A 33 -14.36 -6.83 -7.88
CA GLY A 33 -12.91 -6.69 -7.96
C GLY A 33 -12.43 -5.56 -8.87
N TYR A 34 -13.32 -4.66 -9.31
CA TYR A 34 -12.91 -3.49 -10.11
C TYR A 34 -11.91 -2.61 -9.35
N SER A 35 -12.18 -2.32 -8.08
CA SER A 35 -11.36 -1.40 -7.26
C SER A 35 -9.92 -1.84 -7.01
N ILE A 36 -9.65 -3.14 -7.10
CA ILE A 36 -8.31 -3.72 -6.95
C ILE A 36 -7.69 -4.16 -8.28
N SER A 37 -8.41 -3.99 -9.39
CA SER A 37 -7.99 -4.51 -10.70
C SER A 37 -6.68 -3.88 -11.21
N LYS A 38 -6.47 -2.58 -10.94
CA LYS A 38 -5.24 -1.85 -11.28
C LYS A 38 -4.02 -2.45 -10.56
N PRO A 39 -3.93 -2.46 -9.21
CA PRO A 39 -2.79 -3.06 -8.52
C PRO A 39 -2.65 -4.57 -8.78
N LEU A 40 -3.77 -5.30 -8.90
CA LEU A 40 -3.74 -6.74 -9.22
C LEU A 40 -3.15 -7.01 -10.61
N GLY A 41 -3.51 -6.22 -11.61
CA GLY A 41 -2.98 -6.40 -12.97
C GLY A 41 -1.50 -6.09 -13.05
N ILE A 42 -1.09 -4.98 -12.41
CA ILE A 42 0.31 -4.54 -12.33
C ILE A 42 1.16 -5.63 -11.67
N ILE A 43 0.73 -6.17 -10.53
CA ILE A 43 1.52 -7.17 -9.79
C ILE A 43 1.57 -8.52 -10.52
N CYS A 44 0.47 -8.95 -11.17
CA CYS A 44 0.47 -10.19 -11.96
C CYS A 44 1.42 -10.09 -13.17
N LEU A 45 1.40 -8.96 -13.88
CA LEU A 45 2.29 -8.72 -15.02
C LEU A 45 3.76 -8.67 -14.59
N SER A 46 4.03 -8.02 -13.46
CA SER A 46 5.37 -7.90 -12.90
C SER A 46 5.89 -9.23 -12.34
N LEU A 47 5.03 -10.03 -11.70
CA LEU A 47 5.38 -11.36 -11.23
C LEU A 47 5.72 -12.28 -12.42
N ALA A 48 4.92 -12.26 -13.48
CA ALA A 48 5.18 -13.06 -14.67
C ALA A 48 6.55 -12.72 -15.29
N THR A 49 6.86 -11.43 -15.43
CA THR A 49 8.14 -10.99 -15.99
C THR A 49 9.33 -11.27 -15.08
N TRP A 50 9.15 -11.19 -13.76
CA TRP A 50 10.17 -11.55 -12.78
C TRP A 50 10.48 -13.05 -12.78
N LEU A 51 9.45 -13.90 -12.81
CA LEU A 51 9.62 -15.36 -12.89
C LEU A 51 10.36 -15.80 -14.15
N LEU A 52 10.14 -15.11 -15.28
CA LEU A 52 10.89 -15.36 -16.51
C LEU A 52 12.36 -14.96 -16.36
N SER A 53 12.62 -13.79 -15.79
CA SER A 53 13.99 -13.32 -15.55
C SER A 53 14.77 -14.34 -14.73
N ILE A 54 14.20 -14.82 -13.63
CA ILE A 54 14.84 -15.80 -12.73
C ILE A 54 14.90 -17.21 -13.30
N SER A 55 14.00 -17.57 -14.22
CA SER A 55 14.13 -18.85 -14.91
C SER A 55 15.41 -18.95 -15.74
N GLU A 56 15.99 -17.80 -16.13
CA GLU A 56 17.12 -17.68 -17.06
C GLU A 56 16.85 -18.27 -18.46
N ILE A 57 15.62 -18.72 -18.73
CA ILE A 57 15.21 -19.30 -20.03
C ILE A 57 14.84 -18.20 -21.02
N ILE A 58 14.00 -17.25 -20.58
CA ILE A 58 13.49 -16.17 -21.43
C ILE A 58 13.92 -14.82 -20.84
N PRO A 59 14.66 -14.00 -21.60
CA PRO A 59 15.09 -12.69 -21.12
C PRO A 59 13.90 -11.74 -20.98
N ALA A 60 13.78 -11.09 -19.83
CA ALA A 60 12.79 -10.06 -19.50
C ALA A 60 13.10 -8.72 -20.20
N THR A 61 13.27 -8.74 -21.52
CA THR A 61 13.45 -7.55 -22.38
C THR A 61 12.18 -6.72 -22.48
N GLU A 62 12.28 -5.49 -22.98
CA GLU A 62 11.14 -4.63 -23.31
C GLU A 62 10.14 -5.37 -24.20
N ILE A 63 10.62 -6.05 -25.25
CA ILE A 63 9.79 -6.83 -26.17
C ILE A 63 9.03 -7.92 -25.41
N ALA A 64 9.73 -8.71 -24.58
CA ALA A 64 9.09 -9.76 -23.79
C ALA A 64 8.01 -9.17 -22.87
N THR A 65 8.31 -8.11 -22.12
CA THR A 65 7.34 -7.47 -21.22
C THR A 65 6.12 -6.90 -21.96
N ILE A 66 6.31 -6.32 -23.15
CA ILE A 66 5.22 -5.82 -24.01
C ILE A 66 4.37 -6.98 -24.53
N LEU A 67 4.97 -8.13 -24.90
CA LEU A 67 4.23 -9.31 -25.32
C LEU A 67 3.35 -9.87 -24.19
N PHE A 68 3.81 -9.86 -22.94
CA PHE A 68 2.96 -10.23 -21.79
C PHE A 68 1.80 -9.25 -21.59
N PHE A 69 2.06 -7.95 -21.74
CA PHE A 69 1.02 -6.94 -21.69
C PHE A 69 -0.03 -7.15 -22.80
N ILE A 70 0.40 -7.41 -24.04
CA ILE A 70 -0.50 -7.74 -25.16
C ILE A 70 -1.27 -9.03 -24.87
N GLY A 71 -0.61 -10.05 -24.34
CA GLY A 71 -1.24 -11.31 -23.92
C GLY A 71 -2.35 -11.09 -22.89
N LEU A 72 -2.13 -10.22 -21.90
CA LEU A 72 -3.14 -9.81 -20.91
C LEU A 72 -4.36 -9.19 -21.61
N ILE A 73 -4.15 -8.28 -22.56
CA ILE A 73 -5.23 -7.64 -23.34
C ILE A 73 -6.00 -8.68 -24.16
N ILE A 74 -5.30 -9.58 -24.86
CA ILE A 74 -5.93 -10.63 -25.68
C ILE A 74 -6.77 -11.56 -24.79
N CYS A 75 -6.23 -12.03 -23.66
CA CYS A 75 -6.97 -12.83 -22.69
C CYS A 75 -8.22 -12.10 -22.19
N SER A 76 -8.09 -10.81 -21.89
CA SER A 76 -9.22 -9.97 -21.48
C SER A 76 -10.29 -9.85 -22.57
N LEU A 77 -9.90 -9.64 -23.83
CA LEU A 77 -10.84 -9.55 -24.97
C LEU A 77 -11.56 -10.89 -25.22
N ILE A 78 -10.85 -12.02 -25.14
CA ILE A 78 -11.45 -13.35 -25.28
C ILE A 78 -12.48 -13.59 -24.17
N ILE A 79 -12.12 -13.33 -22.91
CA ILE A 79 -13.05 -13.52 -21.79
C ILE A 79 -14.23 -12.54 -21.86
N GLY A 80 -13.95 -11.28 -22.21
CA GLY A 80 -14.94 -10.22 -22.34
C GLY A 80 -15.96 -10.47 -23.45
N THR A 81 -15.55 -11.05 -24.58
CA THR A 81 -16.47 -11.45 -25.67
C THR A 81 -17.33 -12.64 -25.26
N ILE A 82 -16.75 -13.67 -24.64
CA ILE A 82 -17.49 -14.84 -24.12
C ILE A 82 -18.51 -14.42 -23.06
N ARG A 83 -18.19 -13.41 -22.23
CA ARG A 83 -19.01 -13.00 -21.08
C ARG A 83 -19.59 -11.60 -21.18
N VAL A 84 -19.83 -11.13 -22.41
CA VAL A 84 -20.26 -9.74 -22.67
C VAL A 84 -21.54 -9.37 -21.92
N ASN A 85 -22.50 -10.30 -21.80
CA ASN A 85 -23.76 -10.07 -21.09
C ASN A 85 -23.56 -9.91 -19.59
N THR A 86 -22.71 -10.76 -18.99
CA THR A 86 -22.36 -10.67 -17.57
C THR A 86 -21.61 -9.37 -17.27
N LEU A 87 -20.66 -8.99 -18.12
CA LEU A 87 -19.91 -7.75 -17.97
C LEU A 87 -20.83 -6.52 -18.03
N LYS A 88 -21.70 -6.45 -19.05
CA LYS A 88 -22.70 -5.38 -19.17
C LYS A 88 -23.61 -5.30 -17.95
N GLN A 89 -24.07 -6.44 -17.43
CA GLN A 89 -24.92 -6.50 -16.25
C GLN A 89 -24.19 -6.02 -14.98
N VAL A 90 -22.94 -6.44 -14.78
CA VAL A 90 -22.13 -6.02 -13.63
C VAL A 90 -21.87 -4.52 -13.67
N VAL A 91 -21.44 -3.99 -14.82
CA VAL A 91 -21.20 -2.55 -14.99
C VAL A 91 -22.49 -1.77 -14.77
N LYS A 92 -23.60 -2.17 -15.41
CA LYS A 92 -24.91 -1.51 -15.23
C LYS A 92 -25.39 -1.50 -13.78
N ASN A 93 -25.17 -2.58 -13.04
CA ASN A 93 -25.65 -2.70 -11.66
C ASN A 93 -24.76 -1.98 -10.65
N ASN A 94 -23.47 -1.80 -10.95
CA ASN A 94 -22.47 -1.28 -10.01
C ASN A 94 -21.74 -0.03 -10.52
N TRP A 95 -22.24 0.63 -11.56
CA TRP A 95 -21.58 1.79 -12.17
C TRP A 95 -21.30 2.92 -11.17
N ARG A 96 -22.12 3.07 -10.13
CA ARG A 96 -21.95 4.13 -9.10
C ARG A 96 -20.65 3.93 -8.31
N ILE A 97 -20.46 2.74 -7.73
CA ILE A 97 -19.24 2.45 -6.96
C ILE A 97 -18.01 2.43 -7.88
N ILE A 98 -18.15 1.89 -9.10
CA ILE A 98 -17.08 1.90 -10.12
C ILE A 98 -16.66 3.34 -10.45
N SER A 99 -17.62 4.22 -10.78
CA SER A 99 -17.34 5.60 -11.18
C SER A 99 -16.79 6.44 -10.04
N LEU A 100 -17.26 6.25 -8.80
CA LEU A 100 -16.73 6.97 -7.63
C LEU A 100 -15.33 6.50 -7.24
N THR A 101 -15.06 5.20 -7.36
CA THR A 101 -13.71 4.65 -7.18
C THR A 101 -12.75 5.22 -8.21
N GLU A 102 -13.19 5.27 -9.47
CA GLU A 102 -12.41 5.83 -10.58
C GLU A 102 -12.19 7.34 -10.42
N LEU A 103 -13.22 8.08 -10.02
CA LEU A 103 -13.08 9.51 -9.71
C LEU A 103 -12.07 9.74 -8.57
N THR A 104 -12.08 8.90 -7.54
CA THR A 104 -11.12 8.99 -6.43
C THR A 104 -9.68 8.72 -6.91
N PHE A 105 -9.50 7.71 -7.78
CA PHE A 105 -8.23 7.41 -8.42
C PHE A 105 -7.73 8.62 -9.24
N LEU A 106 -8.54 9.13 -10.17
CA LEU A 106 -8.17 10.21 -11.08
C LEU A 106 -7.88 11.53 -10.35
N LEU A 107 -8.67 11.90 -9.34
CA LEU A 107 -8.43 13.10 -8.54
C LEU A 107 -7.12 13.00 -7.75
N THR A 108 -6.89 11.85 -7.10
CA THR A 108 -5.65 11.64 -6.34
C THR A 108 -4.44 11.60 -7.27
N TYR A 109 -4.56 10.92 -8.42
CA TYR A 109 -3.56 10.91 -9.47
C TYR A 109 -3.21 12.34 -9.91
N LEU A 110 -4.21 13.18 -10.19
CA LEU A 110 -3.99 14.56 -10.62
C LEU A 110 -3.27 15.38 -9.54
N ILE A 111 -3.66 15.25 -8.27
CA ILE A 111 -3.03 15.95 -7.15
C ILE A 111 -1.53 15.60 -7.07
N PHE A 112 -1.19 14.31 -7.02
CA PHE A 112 0.20 13.90 -6.90
C PHE A 112 0.99 14.13 -8.18
N PHE A 113 0.34 14.04 -9.35
CA PHE A 113 0.94 14.42 -10.62
C PHE A 113 1.36 15.90 -10.59
N CYS A 114 0.49 16.80 -10.12
CA CYS A 114 0.84 18.21 -9.96
C CYS A 114 2.00 18.41 -8.98
N ILE A 115 2.01 17.72 -7.83
CA ILE A 115 3.10 17.81 -6.84
C ILE A 115 4.43 17.40 -7.48
N ARG A 116 4.50 16.21 -8.10
CA ARG A 116 5.74 15.70 -8.72
C ARG A 116 6.11 16.42 -10.01
N TYR A 117 5.15 17.05 -10.70
CA TYR A 117 5.43 17.85 -11.88
C TYR A 117 6.09 19.18 -11.54
N LEU A 118 5.73 19.78 -10.39
CA LEU A 118 6.32 21.03 -9.91
C LEU A 118 7.74 20.84 -9.37
N ASP A 119 8.01 19.70 -8.72
CA ASP A 119 9.35 19.32 -8.25
C ASP A 119 9.66 17.85 -8.56
N PRO A 120 10.16 17.56 -9.79
CA PRO A 120 10.47 16.21 -10.22
C PRO A 120 11.87 15.73 -9.80
N GLY A 121 12.60 16.54 -9.02
CA GLY A 121 13.96 16.23 -8.58
C GLY A 121 14.08 14.88 -7.87
N ILE A 122 15.21 14.21 -8.11
CA ILE A 122 15.63 12.97 -7.45
C ILE A 122 17.02 13.21 -6.86
N ASN A 123 17.10 14.15 -5.91
CA ASN A 123 18.38 14.74 -5.49
C ASN A 123 18.48 15.01 -3.98
N HIS A 124 17.54 14.53 -3.18
CA HIS A 124 17.59 14.63 -1.72
C HIS A 124 17.40 13.26 -1.05
N THR A 125 17.77 13.19 0.22
CA THR A 125 17.59 12.01 1.10
C THR A 125 18.01 10.70 0.42
N GLU A 126 17.14 9.69 0.44
CA GLU A 126 17.41 8.34 -0.08
C GLU A 126 16.89 8.16 -1.51
N GLN A 127 16.34 9.21 -2.15
CA GLN A 127 15.84 9.13 -3.53
C GLN A 127 16.89 8.66 -4.54
N PRO A 128 18.17 9.09 -4.49
CA PRO A 128 19.20 8.57 -5.39
C PRO A 128 19.41 7.06 -5.20
N MET A 129 19.26 6.56 -3.97
CA MET A 129 19.38 5.15 -3.66
C MET A 129 18.24 4.36 -4.34
N ASP A 130 17.00 4.76 -4.05
CA ASP A 130 15.81 4.14 -4.62
C ASP A 130 15.79 4.20 -6.16
N PHE A 131 16.27 5.32 -6.73
CA PHE A 131 16.37 5.48 -8.17
C PHE A 131 17.40 4.54 -8.79
N ALA A 132 18.51 4.24 -8.10
CA ALA A 132 19.46 3.25 -8.59
C ALA A 132 18.86 1.84 -8.55
N PHE A 133 18.10 1.48 -7.51
CA PHE A 133 17.39 0.19 -7.44
C PHE A 133 16.32 0.04 -8.53
N LEU A 134 15.58 1.13 -8.82
CA LEU A 134 14.66 1.18 -9.96
C LEU A 134 15.39 0.99 -11.29
N ASN A 135 16.53 1.66 -11.49
CA ASN A 135 17.34 1.50 -12.69
C ASN A 135 17.89 0.09 -12.83
N ALA A 136 18.44 -0.50 -11.77
CA ALA A 136 18.93 -1.86 -11.77
C ALA A 136 17.81 -2.84 -12.15
N SER A 137 16.65 -2.73 -11.50
CA SER A 137 15.49 -3.58 -11.79
C SER A 137 14.98 -3.41 -13.22
N ALA A 138 14.89 -2.17 -13.72
CA ALA A 138 14.46 -1.88 -15.08
C ALA A 138 15.48 -2.31 -16.16
N ARG A 139 16.78 -2.38 -15.84
CA ARG A 139 17.82 -2.82 -16.78
C ARG A 139 18.08 -4.33 -16.75
N THR A 140 17.60 -5.01 -15.72
CA THR A 140 17.81 -6.45 -15.57
C THR A 140 17.03 -7.21 -16.65
N ILE A 141 17.71 -8.11 -17.34
CA ILE A 141 17.15 -8.93 -18.42
C ILE A 141 17.04 -10.39 -17.99
N THR A 142 18.02 -10.90 -17.25
CA THR A 142 18.07 -12.27 -16.74
C THR A 142 18.58 -12.27 -15.31
N GLY A 143 18.11 -13.23 -14.51
CA GLY A 143 18.47 -13.34 -13.10
C GLY A 143 17.84 -12.23 -12.23
N GLN A 144 18.52 -11.91 -11.15
CA GLN A 144 18.13 -10.88 -10.19
C GLN A 144 18.85 -9.55 -10.48
N PRO A 145 18.29 -8.40 -10.05
CA PRO A 145 18.95 -7.12 -10.22
C PRO A 145 20.30 -7.04 -9.50
N LEU A 146 21.31 -6.53 -10.22
CA LEU A 146 22.63 -6.29 -9.67
C LEU A 146 22.62 -5.09 -8.72
N ASP A 147 23.39 -5.18 -7.65
CA ASP A 147 23.56 -4.11 -6.69
C ASP A 147 24.38 -2.95 -7.32
N PRO A 148 23.84 -1.72 -7.36
CA PRO A 148 24.55 -0.57 -7.93
C PRO A 148 25.80 -0.13 -7.13
N TRP A 149 25.91 -0.51 -5.86
CA TRP A 149 27.04 -0.17 -4.98
C TRP A 149 28.01 -1.33 -4.78
N PHE A 150 27.54 -2.57 -4.85
CA PHE A 150 28.36 -3.77 -4.65
C PHE A 150 28.55 -4.57 -5.95
N HIS A 151 29.63 -4.23 -6.68
CA HIS A 151 29.88 -4.77 -8.01
C HIS A 151 30.00 -6.29 -8.03
N GLY A 152 29.15 -6.94 -8.82
CA GLY A 152 29.15 -8.39 -9.04
C GLY A 152 28.11 -9.14 -8.21
N ASP A 153 27.50 -8.48 -7.23
CA ASP A 153 26.48 -9.06 -6.37
C ASP A 153 25.07 -8.56 -6.74
N THR A 154 24.06 -9.26 -6.22
CA THR A 154 22.64 -8.92 -6.38
C THR A 154 22.15 -8.08 -5.22
N ILE A 155 21.10 -7.29 -5.44
CA ILE A 155 20.47 -6.48 -4.40
C ILE A 155 19.96 -7.37 -3.25
N SER A 156 20.58 -7.26 -2.07
CA SER A 156 20.13 -7.88 -0.81
C SER A 156 19.11 -7.01 -0.08
N TYR A 157 18.08 -6.59 -0.81
CA TYR A 157 16.96 -5.77 -0.34
C TYR A 157 15.70 -6.19 -1.08
N TYR A 158 14.51 -5.98 -0.49
CA TYR A 158 13.23 -6.44 -1.04
C TYR A 158 12.81 -5.65 -2.30
N TYR A 159 13.47 -5.97 -3.42
CA TYR A 159 13.49 -5.15 -4.62
C TYR A 159 12.25 -5.27 -5.52
N PHE A 160 11.30 -6.15 -5.19
CA PHE A 160 10.18 -6.46 -6.08
C PHE A 160 9.28 -5.25 -6.38
N GLY A 161 9.18 -4.30 -5.45
CA GLY A 161 8.50 -3.02 -5.72
C GLY A 161 9.16 -2.24 -6.87
N TYR A 162 10.49 -2.17 -6.90
CA TYR A 162 11.22 -1.53 -7.99
C TYR A 162 11.08 -2.34 -9.30
N TRP A 163 11.02 -3.67 -9.22
CA TRP A 163 10.74 -4.53 -10.37
C TRP A 163 9.37 -4.23 -10.97
N ILE A 164 8.35 -4.03 -10.13
CA ILE A 164 6.99 -3.68 -10.57
C ILE A 164 7.00 -2.41 -11.43
N PHE A 165 7.58 -1.33 -10.90
CA PHE A 165 7.61 -0.06 -11.63
C PHE A 165 8.60 -0.09 -12.81
N GLY A 166 9.69 -0.86 -12.72
CA GLY A 166 10.59 -1.14 -13.84
C GLY A 166 9.91 -1.88 -14.99
N THR A 167 9.01 -2.83 -14.68
CA THR A 167 8.19 -3.52 -15.69
C THR A 167 7.27 -2.55 -16.42
N LEU A 168 6.63 -1.62 -15.69
CA LEU A 168 5.81 -0.58 -16.31
C LEU A 168 6.64 0.41 -17.13
N SER A 169 7.88 0.72 -16.72
CA SER A 169 8.84 1.51 -17.53
C SER A 169 9.11 0.82 -18.87
N LYS A 170 9.42 -0.49 -18.87
CA LYS A 170 9.67 -1.27 -20.08
C LYS A 170 8.47 -1.31 -21.02
N ILE A 171 7.25 -1.48 -20.50
CA ILE A 171 6.03 -1.54 -21.32
C ILE A 171 5.70 -0.18 -21.94
N SER A 172 5.82 0.89 -21.15
CA SER A 172 5.51 2.25 -21.60
C SER A 172 6.63 2.92 -22.39
N LEU A 173 7.84 2.35 -22.38
CA LEU A 173 9.06 2.94 -22.91
C LEU A 173 9.35 4.34 -22.30
N ILE A 174 8.89 4.57 -21.07
CA ILE A 174 9.13 5.82 -20.33
C ILE A 174 10.47 5.71 -19.61
N PRO A 175 11.37 6.71 -19.69
CA PRO A 175 12.62 6.73 -18.96
C PRO A 175 12.42 6.60 -17.44
N THR A 176 13.31 5.88 -16.78
CA THR A 176 13.22 5.58 -15.34
C THR A 176 13.13 6.83 -14.47
N VAL A 177 13.73 7.97 -14.86
CA VAL A 177 13.63 9.26 -14.15
C VAL A 177 12.17 9.73 -14.06
N ALA A 178 11.42 9.58 -15.15
CA ALA A 178 9.99 9.91 -15.17
C ALA A 178 9.18 8.80 -14.49
N THR A 179 9.54 7.53 -14.67
CA THR A 179 8.89 6.40 -13.99
C THR A 179 8.95 6.53 -12.47
N TYR A 180 10.10 6.92 -11.91
CA TYR A 180 10.26 7.15 -10.47
C TYR A 180 9.20 8.10 -9.93
N ASN A 181 9.10 9.28 -10.57
CA ASN A 181 8.11 10.29 -10.24
C ASN A 181 6.66 9.79 -10.43
N LEU A 182 6.38 9.10 -11.55
CA LEU A 182 5.05 8.59 -11.87
C LEU A 182 4.63 7.41 -10.97
N SER A 183 5.58 6.69 -10.38
CA SER A 183 5.33 5.67 -9.36
C SER A 183 4.80 6.31 -8.09
N LEU A 184 5.41 7.42 -7.64
CA LEU A 184 4.93 8.25 -6.52
C LEU A 184 3.58 8.93 -6.80
N VAL A 185 3.15 8.99 -8.06
CA VAL A 185 1.78 9.42 -8.43
C VAL A 185 0.80 8.25 -8.34
N ALA A 186 1.16 7.09 -8.89
CA ALA A 186 0.28 5.93 -8.99
C ALA A 186 0.01 5.26 -7.65
N ILE A 187 1.00 5.18 -6.76
CA ILE A 187 0.87 4.53 -5.44
C ILE A 187 -0.25 5.17 -4.60
N PRO A 188 -0.22 6.47 -4.26
CA PRO A 188 -1.27 7.09 -3.47
C PRO A 188 -2.62 7.07 -4.19
N ALA A 189 -2.66 7.16 -5.52
CA ALA A 189 -3.90 7.10 -6.29
C ALA A 189 -4.58 5.73 -6.19
N MET A 190 -3.81 4.64 -6.36
CA MET A 190 -4.32 3.28 -6.17
C MET A 190 -4.75 3.06 -4.72
N THR A 191 -3.95 3.49 -3.74
CA THR A 191 -4.26 3.40 -2.30
C THR A 191 -5.57 4.10 -1.96
N ALA A 192 -5.77 5.36 -2.38
CA ALA A 192 -7.02 6.10 -2.16
C ALA A 192 -8.23 5.36 -2.75
N SER A 193 -8.13 4.93 -4.01
CA SER A 193 -9.24 4.25 -4.69
C SER A 193 -9.61 2.91 -4.05
N SER A 194 -8.62 2.12 -3.63
CA SER A 194 -8.86 0.84 -2.95
C SER A 194 -9.47 1.03 -1.55
N ILE A 195 -9.02 2.04 -0.78
CA ILE A 195 -9.64 2.39 0.52
C ILE A 195 -11.06 2.90 0.34
N PHE A 196 -11.33 3.73 -0.67
CA PHE A 196 -12.67 4.22 -0.97
C PHE A 196 -13.63 3.04 -1.16
N ALA A 197 -13.24 2.12 -2.04
CA ALA A 197 -14.06 0.97 -2.37
C ALA A 197 -14.26 0.03 -1.18
N LEU A 198 -13.18 -0.34 -0.47
CA LEU A 198 -13.26 -1.19 0.74
C LEU A 198 -14.19 -0.57 1.79
N THR A 199 -14.07 0.73 2.03
CA THR A 199 -14.95 1.45 2.96
C THR A 199 -16.42 1.39 2.52
N SER A 200 -16.68 1.66 1.24
CA SER A 200 -18.02 1.55 0.65
C SER A 200 -18.59 0.14 0.75
N ILE A 201 -17.77 -0.89 0.56
CA ILE A 201 -18.14 -2.30 0.67
C ILE A 201 -18.50 -2.64 2.12
N PHE A 202 -17.69 -2.21 3.09
CA PHE A 202 -17.92 -2.47 4.52
C PHE A 202 -19.21 -1.81 5.04
N LEU A 203 -19.51 -0.61 4.53
CA LEU A 203 -20.74 0.13 4.83
C LEU A 203 -21.95 -0.35 4.00
N LYS A 204 -21.79 -1.40 3.18
CA LYS A 204 -22.85 -2.00 2.34
C LYS A 204 -23.48 -0.99 1.37
N PHE A 205 -22.66 -0.34 0.55
CA PHE A 205 -23.07 0.65 -0.45
C PHE A 205 -24.35 0.23 -1.21
N PRO A 206 -25.44 1.04 -1.15
CA PRO A 206 -26.67 0.71 -1.85
C PRO A 206 -26.49 0.72 -3.37
N ARG A 207 -26.85 -0.37 -4.05
CA ARG A 207 -26.75 -0.45 -5.53
C ARG A 207 -27.62 0.58 -6.26
N LEU A 208 -28.74 0.96 -5.65
CA LEU A 208 -29.80 1.75 -6.31
C LEU A 208 -29.67 3.26 -6.13
N LYS A 209 -28.89 3.75 -5.15
CA LYS A 209 -28.83 5.17 -4.79
C LYS A 209 -27.40 5.60 -4.44
N PHE A 210 -27.11 6.88 -4.64
CA PHE A 210 -25.93 7.51 -4.06
C PHE A 210 -26.24 7.78 -2.58
N ASP A 211 -25.64 6.99 -1.70
CA ASP A 211 -25.78 7.20 -0.26
C ASP A 211 -24.73 8.19 0.23
N PHE A 212 -25.18 9.39 0.59
CA PHE A 212 -24.30 10.48 1.00
C PHE A 212 -23.41 10.10 2.18
N LEU A 213 -23.94 9.35 3.16
CA LEU A 213 -23.17 8.95 4.34
C LEU A 213 -22.04 8.00 3.95
N THR A 214 -22.35 6.92 3.23
CA THR A 214 -21.34 5.96 2.78
C THR A 214 -20.28 6.63 1.91
N ILE A 215 -20.68 7.50 0.98
CA ILE A 215 -19.75 8.24 0.11
C ILE A 215 -18.84 9.12 0.96
N SER A 216 -19.41 9.91 1.87
CA SER A 216 -18.63 10.83 2.73
C SER A 216 -17.64 10.09 3.60
N CYS A 217 -18.05 8.97 4.23
CA CYS A 217 -17.15 8.12 5.01
C CYS A 217 -16.04 7.51 4.14
N SER A 218 -16.35 7.09 2.92
CA SER A 218 -15.38 6.50 1.99
C SER A 218 -14.37 7.53 1.47
N VAL A 219 -14.83 8.74 1.14
CA VAL A 219 -13.94 9.86 0.79
C VAL A 219 -13.05 10.21 1.98
N PHE A 220 -13.64 10.34 3.18
CA PHE A 220 -12.89 10.67 4.39
C PHE A 220 -11.81 9.62 4.70
N ALA A 221 -12.14 8.32 4.61
CA ALA A 221 -11.18 7.24 4.79
C ALA A 221 -10.04 7.28 3.75
N SER A 222 -10.36 7.63 2.51
CA SER A 222 -9.35 7.73 1.44
C SER A 222 -8.43 8.93 1.65
N LEU A 223 -9.00 10.06 2.09
CA LEU A 223 -8.23 11.25 2.43
C LEU A 223 -7.31 10.99 3.63
N THR A 224 -7.78 10.31 4.68
CA THR A 224 -6.92 9.98 5.82
C THR A 224 -5.85 8.96 5.45
N ALA A 225 -6.16 7.96 4.62
CA ALA A 225 -5.16 6.98 4.17
C ALA A 225 -4.00 7.61 3.37
N VAL A 226 -4.21 8.76 2.74
CA VAL A 226 -3.21 9.40 1.86
C VAL A 226 -2.62 10.68 2.44
N PHE A 227 -3.44 11.54 3.05
CA PHE A 227 -3.06 12.88 3.49
C PHE A 227 -2.92 13.03 5.00
N MET A 228 -3.16 11.98 5.79
CA MET A 228 -3.06 12.09 7.25
C MET A 228 -1.62 12.39 7.66
N GLY A 229 -1.47 13.49 8.39
CA GLY A 229 -0.27 13.86 9.14
C GLY A 229 -0.35 13.42 10.60
N ASN A 230 0.65 13.81 11.38
CA ASN A 230 0.66 13.70 12.84
C ASN A 230 0.37 15.06 13.52
N LEU A 231 0.36 15.10 14.85
CA LEU A 231 0.05 16.33 15.60
C LEU A 231 1.20 17.34 15.64
N GLN A 232 2.39 17.02 15.12
CA GLN A 232 3.54 17.94 15.19
C GLN A 232 3.29 19.22 14.39
N GLY A 233 2.60 19.15 13.25
CA GLY A 233 2.24 20.36 12.48
C GLY A 233 1.33 21.32 13.27
N PHE A 234 0.44 20.78 14.10
CA PHE A 234 -0.40 21.59 14.99
C PHE A 234 0.42 22.21 16.14
N LEU A 235 1.39 21.48 16.66
CA LEU A 235 2.32 22.01 17.66
C LEU A 235 3.18 23.13 17.07
N GLU A 236 3.67 23.00 15.84
CA GLU A 236 4.39 24.11 15.19
C GLU A 236 3.52 25.34 15.02
N PHE A 237 2.25 25.16 14.63
CA PHE A 237 1.31 26.28 14.55
C PHE A 237 1.16 27.00 15.89
N PHE A 238 1.07 26.28 17.01
CA PHE A 238 1.06 26.89 18.34
C PHE A 238 2.37 27.61 18.66
N ARG A 239 3.50 26.97 18.35
CA ARG A 239 4.83 27.49 18.65
C ARG A 239 5.10 28.81 17.93
N ILE A 240 4.80 28.91 16.63
CA ILE A 240 5.04 30.14 15.84
C ILE A 240 4.11 31.29 16.22
N ASN A 241 2.99 30.99 16.88
CA ASN A 241 2.07 31.97 17.45
C ASN A 241 2.38 32.29 18.93
N SER A 242 3.56 31.89 19.42
CA SER A 242 4.01 32.12 20.81
C SER A 242 3.06 31.53 21.86
N ILE A 243 2.36 30.44 21.52
CA ILE A 243 1.46 29.72 22.42
C ILE A 243 2.25 28.62 23.15
N GLY A 244 2.08 28.53 24.47
CA GLY A 244 2.72 27.50 25.33
C GLY A 244 3.93 28.01 26.11
N SER A 245 4.00 27.65 27.39
CA SER A 245 5.11 28.02 28.28
C SER A 245 6.41 27.26 27.96
N SER A 246 7.55 27.73 28.46
CA SER A 246 8.82 26.99 28.37
C SER A 246 8.71 25.57 28.95
N SER A 247 8.00 25.42 30.07
CA SER A 247 7.75 24.11 30.69
C SER A 247 6.83 23.19 29.87
N PHE A 248 6.02 23.74 28.96
CA PHE A 248 5.21 22.94 28.04
C PHE A 248 6.12 22.39 26.93
N TRP A 249 6.90 23.25 26.28
CA TRP A 249 7.79 22.86 25.18
C TRP A 249 8.91 21.90 25.62
N GLN A 250 9.44 22.08 26.83
CA GLN A 250 10.37 21.11 27.46
C GLN A 250 9.72 19.73 27.69
N ARG A 251 8.42 19.68 28.01
CA ARG A 251 7.68 18.41 28.16
C ARG A 251 7.35 17.75 26.83
N VAL A 252 7.06 18.55 25.79
CA VAL A 252 6.87 18.05 24.43
C VAL A 252 8.16 17.42 23.90
N CYS A 253 9.31 18.06 24.17
CA CYS A 253 10.64 17.51 23.93
C CYS A 253 10.84 16.96 22.50
N ILE A 254 10.51 17.78 21.49
CA ILE A 254 10.80 17.48 20.09
C ILE A 254 12.03 18.28 19.69
N ASP A 255 12.91 17.67 18.88
CA ASP A 255 14.13 18.33 18.43
C ASP A 255 13.86 19.66 17.75
N GLY A 256 14.57 20.71 18.13
CA GLY A 256 14.36 22.07 17.62
C GLY A 256 13.04 22.74 18.05
N MET A 257 12.24 22.12 18.92
CA MET A 257 10.97 22.66 19.45
C MET A 257 10.93 22.72 20.99
N GLN A 258 12.05 22.53 21.67
CA GLN A 258 12.10 22.48 23.14
C GLN A 258 11.85 23.84 23.81
N ASN A 259 11.93 24.93 23.05
CA ASN A 259 11.76 26.29 23.54
C ASN A 259 10.65 27.04 22.78
N PRO A 260 9.91 27.94 23.46
CA PRO A 260 8.91 28.80 22.83
C PRO A 260 9.57 29.81 21.89
N VAL A 261 8.81 30.26 20.89
CA VAL A 261 9.21 31.39 20.05
C VAL A 261 8.71 32.68 20.71
N ILE A 262 9.61 33.64 20.93
CA ILE A 262 9.30 34.90 21.63
C ILE A 262 8.54 35.88 20.72
N ASN A 263 8.91 35.92 19.44
CA ASN A 263 8.29 36.81 18.45
C ASN A 263 7.46 36.00 17.47
N THR A 264 6.16 36.30 17.41
CA THR A 264 5.25 35.67 16.44
C THR A 264 5.72 35.93 15.01
N ILE A 265 5.60 34.92 14.15
CA ILE A 265 5.92 35.04 12.73
C ILE A 265 4.66 35.49 11.99
N ASP A 266 4.76 36.49 11.12
CA ASP A 266 3.67 36.88 10.20
C ASP A 266 3.59 35.91 9.01
N SER A 267 3.21 34.67 9.30
CA SER A 267 3.06 33.59 8.32
C SER A 267 2.11 32.51 8.85
N TRP A 268 1.31 31.93 7.96
CA TRP A 268 0.41 30.82 8.29
C TRP A 268 1.16 29.50 8.55
N ARG A 269 2.46 29.44 8.25
CA ARG A 269 3.34 28.27 8.46
C ARG A 269 4.74 28.68 8.96
N PRO A 270 5.52 27.77 9.54
CA PRO A 270 6.93 28.04 9.82
C PRO A 270 7.72 28.40 8.55
N THR A 271 8.67 29.32 8.71
CA THR A 271 9.57 29.79 7.64
C THR A 271 10.94 29.14 7.67
N GLU A 272 11.27 28.41 8.74
CA GLU A 272 12.51 27.66 8.89
C GLU A 272 12.68 26.66 7.73
N PHE A 273 13.91 26.57 7.21
CA PHE A 273 14.24 25.58 6.19
C PHE A 273 13.95 24.17 6.72
N TRP A 274 13.21 23.38 5.95
CA TRP A 274 12.94 21.97 6.26
C TRP A 274 12.22 21.72 7.60
N TRP A 275 11.49 22.70 8.13
CA TRP A 275 10.76 22.57 9.40
C TRP A 275 9.85 21.33 9.46
N TRP A 276 9.22 20.96 8.33
CA TRP A 276 8.32 19.81 8.23
C TRP A 276 9.07 18.47 8.33
N PHE A 277 10.38 18.45 8.08
CA PHE A 277 11.22 17.26 8.22
C PHE A 277 11.28 16.78 9.67
N ARG A 278 11.11 17.69 10.65
CA ARG A 278 10.97 17.34 12.07
C ARG A 278 9.75 16.47 12.37
N SER A 279 8.69 16.55 11.56
CA SER A 279 7.46 15.80 11.79
C SER A 279 7.66 14.28 11.73
N SER A 280 8.69 13.78 11.06
CA SER A 280 9.02 12.35 11.02
C SER A 280 10.20 11.97 11.92
N ARG A 281 10.62 12.86 12.84
CA ARG A 281 11.65 12.60 13.87
C ARG A 281 11.20 13.12 15.23
N ILE A 282 9.95 12.79 15.57
CA ILE A 282 9.32 13.17 16.84
C ILE A 282 9.87 12.30 17.97
N ILE A 283 10.08 11.01 17.69
CA ILE A 283 10.55 10.05 18.68
C ILE A 283 12.06 10.23 18.84
N ASN A 284 12.47 10.80 19.96
CA ASN A 284 13.88 10.92 20.35
C ASN A 284 14.04 11.00 21.87
N TYR A 285 15.19 10.57 22.37
CA TYR A 285 15.52 10.57 23.80
C TYR A 285 16.66 11.54 24.10
N PHE A 286 16.35 12.59 24.88
CA PHE A 286 17.29 13.65 25.28
C PHE A 286 17.68 13.60 26.77
N GLY A 287 17.52 12.43 27.40
CA GLY A 287 17.64 12.29 28.86
C GLY A 287 16.37 12.66 29.63
N PRO A 288 16.35 12.45 30.96
CA PRO A 288 15.13 12.60 31.78
C PRO A 288 14.54 14.02 31.79
N ALA A 289 15.38 15.04 31.63
CA ALA A 289 14.98 16.45 31.68
C ALA A 289 14.87 17.12 30.30
N CYS A 290 15.07 16.38 29.19
CA CYS A 290 15.15 16.94 27.84
C CYS A 290 16.31 17.94 27.63
N GLU A 291 17.45 17.71 28.27
CA GLU A 291 18.59 18.66 28.29
C GLU A 291 19.85 18.11 27.58
N GLY A 292 19.89 16.82 27.27
CA GLY A 292 21.02 16.17 26.62
C GLY A 292 20.93 16.20 25.09
N GLN A 293 21.94 15.62 24.44
CA GLN A 293 21.87 15.29 23.02
C GLN A 293 20.86 14.16 22.76
N GLY A 294 20.30 14.11 21.55
CA GLY A 294 19.39 13.04 21.15
C GLY A 294 20.13 11.71 20.98
N PHE A 295 19.65 10.66 21.65
CA PHE A 295 20.26 9.32 21.61
C PHE A 295 19.45 8.29 20.79
N ASP A 296 18.25 8.64 20.37
CA ASP A 296 17.35 7.73 19.65
C ASP A 296 16.63 8.47 18.51
N TYR A 297 17.38 8.89 17.49
CA TYR A 297 16.84 9.66 16.37
C TYR A 297 16.01 8.77 15.42
N THR A 298 14.85 8.32 15.89
CA THR A 298 13.99 7.37 15.18
C THR A 298 13.26 8.07 14.04
N ILE A 299 13.28 7.45 12.85
CA ILE A 299 12.49 7.86 11.71
C ILE A 299 11.06 7.29 11.87
N ASN A 300 10.07 8.18 11.94
CA ASN A 300 8.66 7.86 12.09
C ASN A 300 7.83 8.47 10.96
N GLU A 301 7.76 7.76 9.83
CA GLU A 301 6.98 8.25 8.68
C GLU A 301 5.47 8.02 8.82
N PHE A 302 4.72 8.82 8.09
CA PHE A 302 3.25 8.77 8.00
C PHE A 302 2.84 9.06 6.55
N PRO A 303 1.62 8.68 6.12
CA PRO A 303 1.27 8.60 4.71
C PRO A 303 1.63 9.84 3.89
N PHE A 304 1.21 11.03 4.33
CA PHE A 304 1.48 12.25 3.58
C PHE A 304 2.96 12.62 3.52
N PHE A 305 3.71 12.34 4.59
CA PHE A 305 5.16 12.58 4.63
C PHE A 305 5.87 11.75 3.57
N SER A 306 5.62 10.44 3.50
CA SER A 306 6.29 9.56 2.55
C SER A 306 5.99 9.95 1.10
N TYR A 307 4.72 10.27 0.79
CA TYR A 307 4.37 10.68 -0.57
C TYR A 307 4.91 12.06 -0.95
N LEU A 308 5.04 12.99 0.01
CA LEU A 308 5.60 14.31 -0.23
C LEU A 308 7.13 14.26 -0.36
N LEU A 309 7.81 13.54 0.54
CA LEU A 309 9.26 13.37 0.53
C LEU A 309 9.69 12.67 -0.78
N GLY A 310 8.97 11.63 -1.17
CA GLY A 310 9.18 10.92 -2.42
C GLY A 310 10.38 9.98 -2.40
N ASP A 311 10.73 9.44 -1.24
CA ASP A 311 11.59 8.26 -1.16
C ASP A 311 10.70 7.05 -1.52
N LEU A 312 11.10 6.30 -2.55
CA LEU A 312 10.31 5.21 -3.12
C LEU A 312 10.58 3.92 -2.33
N HIS A 313 10.51 4.03 -0.99
CA HIS A 313 10.76 2.90 -0.12
C HIS A 313 9.71 1.81 -0.30
N PRO A 314 10.06 0.55 0.01
CA PRO A 314 9.12 -0.52 -0.27
C PRO A 314 7.91 -0.56 0.69
N HIS A 315 7.99 0.03 1.89
CA HIS A 315 6.79 0.25 2.72
C HIS A 315 5.81 1.27 2.12
N VAL A 316 6.27 2.16 1.23
CA VAL A 316 5.41 3.06 0.45
C VAL A 316 4.81 2.29 -0.72
N MET A 317 5.65 1.58 -1.49
CA MET A 317 5.24 0.82 -2.67
C MET A 317 4.24 -0.29 -2.37
N VAL A 318 4.32 -0.95 -1.21
CA VAL A 318 3.47 -2.09 -0.85
C VAL A 318 2.00 -1.71 -0.61
N THR A 319 1.72 -0.44 -0.31
CA THR A 319 0.40 0.01 0.18
C THR A 319 -0.80 -0.42 -0.69
N PRO A 320 -0.86 -0.19 -2.01
CA PRO A 320 -2.01 -0.62 -2.83
C PRO A 320 -2.11 -2.16 -2.98
N PHE A 321 -0.98 -2.87 -2.89
CA PHE A 321 -0.96 -4.32 -3.02
C PHE A 321 -1.38 -5.02 -1.71
N LEU A 322 -1.03 -4.45 -0.55
CA LEU A 322 -1.56 -4.87 0.74
C LEU A 322 -3.10 -4.71 0.79
N LEU A 323 -3.62 -3.60 0.27
CA LEU A 323 -5.08 -3.40 0.18
C LEU A 323 -5.76 -4.39 -0.76
N THR A 324 -5.09 -4.77 -1.84
CA THR A 324 -5.55 -5.86 -2.73
C THR A 324 -5.62 -7.19 -1.97
N PHE A 325 -4.61 -7.51 -1.16
CA PHE A 325 -4.63 -8.70 -0.31
C PHE A 325 -5.78 -8.65 0.71
N ILE A 326 -5.98 -7.51 1.39
CA ILE A 326 -7.08 -7.31 2.35
C ILE A 326 -8.44 -7.50 1.67
N TYR A 327 -8.62 -6.99 0.46
CA TYR A 327 -9.83 -7.18 -0.34
C TYR A 327 -10.09 -8.66 -0.61
N ILE A 328 -9.08 -9.42 -1.04
CA ILE A 328 -9.21 -10.86 -1.30
C ILE A 328 -9.54 -11.61 -0.01
N ALA A 329 -8.84 -11.31 1.09
CA ALA A 329 -9.11 -11.91 2.40
C ALA A 329 -10.54 -11.61 2.87
N TYR A 330 -11.06 -10.42 2.59
CA TYR A 330 -12.43 -10.05 2.88
C TYR A 330 -13.44 -10.84 2.03
N ASP A 331 -13.23 -11.01 0.71
CA ASP A 331 -14.13 -11.83 -0.14
C ASP A 331 -14.16 -13.29 0.37
N LEU A 332 -12.98 -13.84 0.72
CA LEU A 332 -12.85 -15.17 1.34
C LEU A 332 -13.60 -15.27 2.68
N SER A 333 -13.60 -14.22 3.50
CA SER A 333 -14.36 -14.17 4.76
C SER A 333 -15.88 -14.28 4.56
N LYS A 334 -16.39 -13.96 3.36
CA LYS A 334 -17.82 -14.04 3.02
C LYS A 334 -18.22 -15.37 2.38
N LYS A 335 -17.29 -16.28 2.13
CA LYS A 335 -17.60 -17.58 1.53
C LYS A 335 -18.25 -18.50 2.55
N ASP A 336 -19.26 -19.24 2.11
CA ASP A 336 -19.89 -20.30 2.90
C ASP A 336 -19.11 -21.61 2.73
N LEU A 337 -18.24 -21.91 3.69
CA LEU A 337 -17.35 -23.08 3.66
C LEU A 337 -18.06 -24.41 3.99
N THR A 338 -19.33 -24.36 4.42
CA THR A 338 -20.12 -25.58 4.65
C THR A 338 -20.48 -26.29 3.34
N LYS A 339 -20.62 -25.53 2.26
CA LYS A 339 -21.02 -26.03 0.94
C LYS A 339 -19.86 -26.65 0.17
N SER A 340 -20.18 -27.25 -0.98
CA SER A 340 -19.16 -27.69 -1.93
C SER A 340 -18.41 -26.47 -2.50
N LEU A 341 -17.09 -26.55 -2.49
CA LEU A 341 -16.20 -25.48 -2.94
C LEU A 341 -15.82 -25.76 -4.39
N GLY A 342 -16.26 -24.89 -5.29
CA GLY A 342 -15.94 -25.01 -6.72
C GLY A 342 -14.56 -24.44 -7.07
N LEU A 343 -14.16 -24.62 -8.34
CA LEU A 343 -12.87 -24.15 -8.88
C LEU A 343 -12.58 -22.66 -8.55
N MET A 344 -13.59 -21.78 -8.66
CA MET A 344 -13.41 -20.34 -8.42
C MET A 344 -12.98 -20.01 -6.99
N TYR A 345 -13.43 -20.80 -6.00
CA TYR A 345 -12.98 -20.64 -4.62
C TYR A 345 -11.48 -20.97 -4.50
N TRP A 346 -11.05 -22.10 -5.05
CA TRP A 346 -9.65 -22.51 -4.97
C TRP A 346 -8.71 -21.58 -5.74
N LEU A 347 -9.16 -21.01 -6.86
CA LEU A 347 -8.42 -19.96 -7.57
C LEU A 347 -8.26 -18.70 -6.71
N GLU A 348 -9.27 -18.32 -5.94
CA GLU A 348 -9.21 -17.18 -5.01
C GLU A 348 -8.25 -17.44 -3.85
N VAL A 349 -8.26 -18.65 -3.29
CA VAL A 349 -7.32 -19.08 -2.24
C VAL A 349 -5.88 -19.09 -2.77
N ALA A 350 -5.66 -19.62 -3.97
CA ALA A 350 -4.36 -19.57 -4.62
C ALA A 350 -3.91 -18.13 -4.87
N LEU A 351 -4.83 -17.26 -5.32
CA LEU A 351 -4.56 -15.85 -5.52
C LEU A 351 -4.18 -15.14 -4.21
N ALA A 352 -4.86 -15.46 -3.10
CA ALA A 352 -4.50 -14.94 -1.78
C ALA A 352 -3.08 -15.34 -1.38
N GLY A 353 -2.68 -16.59 -1.66
CA GLY A 353 -1.31 -17.05 -1.43
C GLY A 353 -0.27 -16.35 -2.32
N ILE A 354 -0.54 -16.21 -3.62
CA ILE A 354 0.33 -15.46 -4.54
C ILE A 354 0.49 -14.02 -4.05
N MET A 355 -0.62 -13.36 -3.67
CA MET A 355 -0.59 -12.00 -3.15
C MET A 355 0.17 -11.90 -1.83
N LEU A 356 0.03 -12.88 -0.93
CA LEU A 356 0.85 -12.94 0.30
C LEU A 356 2.34 -12.99 -0.04
N GLY A 357 2.73 -13.86 -0.97
CA GLY A 357 4.11 -13.95 -1.43
C GLY A 357 4.62 -12.64 -2.03
N CYS A 358 3.84 -12.04 -2.93
CA CYS A 358 4.20 -10.79 -3.59
C CYS A 358 4.29 -9.61 -2.61
N VAL A 359 3.30 -9.42 -1.73
CA VAL A 359 3.27 -8.34 -0.74
C VAL A 359 4.45 -8.46 0.23
N SER A 360 4.74 -9.68 0.69
CA SER A 360 5.91 -9.97 1.52
C SER A 360 7.22 -9.72 0.77
N PHE A 361 7.25 -9.93 -0.55
CA PHE A 361 8.43 -9.66 -1.36
C PHE A 361 8.63 -8.17 -1.64
N ILE A 362 7.56 -7.37 -1.73
CA ILE A 362 7.67 -5.91 -1.77
C ILE A 362 8.15 -5.41 -0.41
N SER A 363 7.64 -5.93 0.70
CA SER A 363 8.08 -5.55 2.04
C SER A 363 7.93 -6.71 3.00
N MET A 364 9.04 -7.30 3.44
CA MET A 364 9.02 -8.47 4.33
C MET A 364 8.34 -8.18 5.68
N TRP A 365 8.39 -6.93 6.13
CA TRP A 365 7.74 -6.47 7.36
C TRP A 365 6.20 -6.55 7.30
N THR A 366 5.62 -6.67 6.11
CA THR A 366 4.17 -6.85 5.94
C THR A 366 3.73 -8.32 6.03
N ALA A 367 4.66 -9.28 5.97
CA ALA A 367 4.32 -10.70 6.02
C ALA A 367 3.55 -11.09 7.30
N PRO A 368 3.97 -10.68 8.51
CA PRO A 368 3.22 -11.00 9.74
C PRO A 368 1.78 -10.47 9.72
N ILE A 369 1.55 -9.30 9.10
CA ILE A 369 0.22 -8.71 8.97
C ILE A 369 -0.65 -9.55 8.04
N CYS A 370 -0.15 -9.91 6.86
CA CYS A 370 -0.88 -10.76 5.92
C CYS A 370 -1.23 -12.13 6.52
N ILE A 371 -0.27 -12.74 7.22
CA ILE A 371 -0.44 -14.03 7.91
C ILE A 371 -1.49 -13.92 9.00
N ALA A 372 -1.46 -12.87 9.82
CA ALA A 372 -2.43 -12.64 10.88
C ALA A 372 -3.84 -12.44 10.32
N ILE A 373 -4.00 -11.68 9.23
CA ILE A 373 -5.29 -11.45 8.60
C ILE A 373 -5.88 -12.75 8.05
N ILE A 374 -5.12 -13.53 7.26
CA ILE A 374 -5.67 -14.74 6.65
C ILE A 374 -5.94 -15.84 7.68
N SER A 375 -5.06 -15.97 8.68
CA SER A 375 -5.26 -16.89 9.81
C SER A 375 -6.47 -16.46 10.63
N GLY A 376 -6.67 -15.15 10.84
CA GLY A 376 -7.84 -14.60 11.50
C GLY A 376 -9.14 -14.89 10.73
N VAL A 377 -9.15 -14.73 9.40
CA VAL A 377 -10.31 -15.07 8.56
C VAL A 377 -10.72 -16.54 8.73
N TYR A 378 -9.76 -17.46 8.62
CA TYR A 378 -10.05 -18.89 8.76
C TYR A 378 -10.33 -19.31 10.21
N GLY A 379 -9.68 -18.68 11.19
CA GLY A 379 -9.96 -18.88 12.62
C GLY A 379 -11.38 -18.43 12.99
N LEU A 380 -11.82 -17.28 12.47
CA LEU A 380 -13.20 -16.80 12.67
C LEU A 380 -14.22 -17.71 12.01
N HIS A 381 -13.95 -18.25 10.80
CA HIS A 381 -14.79 -19.28 10.19
C HIS A 381 -14.97 -20.45 11.15
N TRP A 382 -13.86 -21.02 11.63
CA TRP A 382 -13.86 -22.16 12.57
C TRP A 382 -14.67 -21.88 13.85
N LEU A 383 -14.47 -20.71 14.47
CA LEU A 383 -15.20 -20.32 15.68
C LEU A 383 -16.68 -20.04 15.43
N SER A 384 -17.04 -19.53 14.26
CA SER A 384 -18.42 -19.13 13.94
C SER A 384 -19.34 -20.31 13.64
N ASN A 385 -18.81 -21.47 13.25
CA ASN A 385 -19.61 -22.59 12.79
C ASN A 385 -18.95 -23.94 13.08
N THR A 386 -19.52 -24.67 14.04
CA THR A 386 -19.03 -25.99 14.49
C THR A 386 -19.20 -27.10 13.44
N ASN A 387 -20.03 -26.89 12.41
CA ASN A 387 -20.26 -27.87 11.35
C ASN A 387 -19.23 -27.79 10.19
N LEU A 388 -18.22 -26.93 10.32
CA LEU A 388 -17.18 -26.80 9.29
C LEU A 388 -16.27 -28.02 9.25
N ASN A 389 -15.92 -28.44 8.04
CA ASN A 389 -14.95 -29.51 7.85
C ASN A 389 -13.52 -28.95 8.07
N PRO A 390 -12.79 -29.38 9.12
CA PRO A 390 -11.46 -28.87 9.43
C PRO A 390 -10.44 -29.17 8.33
N ILE A 391 -10.64 -30.23 7.53
CA ILE A 391 -9.77 -30.58 6.41
C ILE A 391 -9.84 -29.50 5.32
N LYS A 392 -11.04 -28.97 5.01
CA LYS A 392 -11.18 -27.89 4.02
C LYS A 392 -10.46 -26.62 4.47
N LEU A 393 -10.52 -26.34 5.76
CA LEU A 393 -9.84 -25.20 6.36
C LEU A 393 -8.32 -25.36 6.26
N GLY A 394 -7.81 -26.53 6.68
CA GLY A 394 -6.41 -26.89 6.56
C GLY A 394 -5.91 -26.83 5.12
N GLN A 395 -6.66 -27.38 4.16
CA GLN A 395 -6.32 -27.30 2.74
C GLN A 395 -6.24 -25.85 2.23
N SER A 396 -7.17 -25.00 2.65
CA SER A 396 -7.20 -23.60 2.22
C SER A 396 -5.99 -22.84 2.77
N ILE A 397 -5.72 -22.99 4.07
CA ILE A 397 -4.56 -22.37 4.74
C ILE A 397 -3.25 -22.88 4.12
N SER A 398 -3.11 -24.21 3.96
CA SER A 398 -1.92 -24.82 3.36
C SER A 398 -1.70 -24.35 1.93
N LEU A 399 -2.76 -24.17 1.13
CA LEU A 399 -2.64 -23.65 -0.23
C LEU A 399 -2.17 -22.19 -0.24
N VAL A 400 -2.68 -21.34 0.66
CA VAL A 400 -2.21 -19.94 0.78
C VAL A 400 -0.72 -19.92 1.08
N PHE A 401 -0.27 -20.66 2.09
CA PHE A 401 1.14 -20.69 2.47
C PHE A 401 2.02 -21.34 1.41
N ALA A 402 1.58 -22.42 0.78
CA ALA A 402 2.33 -23.08 -0.29
C ALA A 402 2.52 -22.12 -1.48
N MET A 403 1.47 -21.45 -1.94
CA MET A 403 1.57 -20.50 -3.05
C MET A 403 2.43 -19.27 -2.68
N GLY A 404 2.29 -18.76 -1.45
CA GLY A 404 3.13 -17.65 -0.98
C GLY A 404 4.60 -18.02 -0.88
N ALA A 405 4.91 -19.21 -0.36
CA ALA A 405 6.26 -19.74 -0.30
C ALA A 405 6.84 -19.97 -1.70
N LEU A 406 6.06 -20.53 -2.64
CA LEU A 406 6.49 -20.75 -4.02
C LEU A 406 6.91 -19.45 -4.72
N VAL A 407 6.20 -18.35 -4.48
CA VAL A 407 6.55 -17.03 -5.02
C VAL A 407 7.82 -16.48 -4.38
N LEU A 408 7.98 -16.62 -3.06
CA LEU A 408 9.09 -16.03 -2.31
C LEU A 408 10.39 -16.82 -2.39
N LEU A 409 10.32 -18.15 -2.52
CA LEU A 409 11.46 -19.05 -2.41
C LEU A 409 12.65 -18.65 -3.30
N PRO A 410 12.46 -18.28 -4.60
CA PRO A 410 13.59 -17.93 -5.45
C PRO A 410 14.35 -16.69 -4.95
N TYR A 411 13.66 -15.74 -4.34
CA TYR A 411 14.29 -14.58 -3.72
C TYR A 411 14.95 -14.91 -2.39
N LEU A 412 14.26 -15.66 -1.52
CA LEU A 412 14.78 -16.04 -0.22
C LEU A 412 16.05 -16.89 -0.29
N TRP A 413 16.31 -17.56 -1.42
CA TRP A 413 17.52 -18.34 -1.63
C TRP A 413 18.78 -17.47 -1.69
N SER A 414 18.71 -16.30 -2.33
CA SER A 414 19.84 -15.37 -2.47
C SER A 414 19.86 -14.27 -1.42
N PHE A 415 18.74 -14.05 -0.71
CA PHE A 415 18.61 -12.98 0.26
C PHE A 415 19.56 -13.16 1.45
N GLN A 416 20.38 -12.16 1.70
CA GLN A 416 21.24 -12.05 2.88
C GLN A 416 20.66 -11.00 3.84
N SER A 417 20.67 -11.29 5.14
CA SER A 417 20.14 -10.40 6.17
C SER A 417 21.12 -10.26 7.31
N ASP A 418 21.41 -9.02 7.70
CA ASP A 418 22.22 -8.68 8.87
C ASP A 418 21.41 -8.66 10.18
N ILE A 419 20.13 -9.03 10.14
CA ILE A 419 19.28 -9.06 11.34
C ILE A 419 19.73 -10.22 12.26
N GLY A 420 20.44 -9.87 13.33
CA GLY A 420 20.96 -10.82 14.33
C GLY A 420 19.93 -11.38 15.31
N GLY A 421 18.65 -10.97 15.23
CA GLY A 421 17.56 -11.48 16.06
C GLY A 421 16.76 -10.39 16.78
N LEU A 422 16.10 -10.77 17.88
CA LEU A 422 15.29 -9.87 18.70
C LEU A 422 16.10 -9.38 19.91
N ALA A 423 16.12 -8.06 20.12
CA ALA A 423 16.77 -7.43 21.28
C ALA A 423 15.83 -6.40 21.93
N LYS A 424 16.04 -6.13 23.23
CA LYS A 424 15.31 -5.07 23.94
C LYS A 424 15.83 -3.71 23.49
N THR A 425 14.93 -2.79 23.16
CA THR A 425 15.33 -1.42 22.81
C THR A 425 15.89 -0.69 24.04
N PRO A 426 17.02 0.02 23.93
CA PRO A 426 17.61 0.77 25.04
C PRO A 426 16.75 1.98 25.42
N TYR A 427 16.05 2.56 24.44
CA TYR A 427 15.16 3.70 24.60
C TYR A 427 13.73 3.29 24.26
N GLN A 428 12.77 3.95 24.89
CA GLN A 428 11.34 3.70 24.70
C GLN A 428 10.64 4.99 24.30
N THR A 429 9.70 4.89 23.37
CA THR A 429 8.87 6.01 22.95
C THR A 429 8.06 6.55 24.14
N SER A 430 8.19 7.84 24.42
CA SER A 430 7.40 8.50 25.47
C SER A 430 5.91 8.48 25.10
N ALA A 431 5.02 8.46 26.10
CA ALA A 431 3.57 8.52 25.86
C ALA A 431 3.16 9.80 25.12
N ILE A 432 3.87 10.91 25.35
CA ILE A 432 3.66 12.18 24.66
C ILE A 432 4.00 12.03 23.18
N HIS A 433 5.20 11.56 22.84
CA HIS A 433 5.60 11.34 21.44
C HIS A 433 4.69 10.33 20.74
N GLY A 434 4.34 9.23 21.41
CA GLY A 434 3.40 8.25 20.90
C GLY A 434 2.04 8.86 20.57
N PHE A 435 1.50 9.72 21.44
CA PHE A 435 0.25 10.43 21.17
C PHE A 435 0.39 11.49 20.06
N ILE A 436 1.53 12.16 19.94
CA ILE A 436 1.76 13.12 18.85
C ILE A 436 1.77 12.40 17.50
N VAL A 437 2.45 11.25 17.41
CA VAL A 437 2.55 10.42 16.19
C VAL A 437 1.19 9.80 15.84
N TRP A 438 0.56 9.09 16.78
CA TRP A 438 -0.63 8.27 16.52
C TRP A 438 -1.96 8.99 16.79
N GLY A 439 -1.92 10.16 17.43
CA GLY A 439 -3.08 10.92 17.88
C GLY A 439 -4.18 11.08 16.83
N PRO A 440 -3.90 11.47 15.58
CA PRO A 440 -4.94 11.64 14.57
C PRO A 440 -5.69 10.34 14.27
N LEU A 441 -4.97 9.22 14.19
CA LEU A 441 -5.59 7.90 14.01
C LEU A 441 -6.38 7.46 15.25
N LEU A 442 -5.83 7.70 16.45
CA LEU A 442 -6.47 7.34 17.72
C LEU A 442 -7.76 8.14 17.96
N ILE A 443 -7.77 9.43 17.64
CA ILE A 443 -8.95 10.30 17.73
C ILE A 443 -10.09 9.78 16.85
N LEU A 444 -9.78 9.23 15.68
CA LEU A 444 -10.78 8.67 14.76
C LEU A 444 -11.24 7.27 15.17
N SER A 445 -10.37 6.45 15.75
CA SER A 445 -10.63 5.03 16.02
C SER A 445 -11.17 4.75 17.42
N ILE A 446 -10.65 5.41 18.46
CA ILE A 446 -11.03 5.18 19.86
C ILE A 446 -12.54 5.35 20.09
N PRO A 447 -13.21 6.42 19.62
CA PRO A 447 -14.65 6.58 19.86
C PRO A 447 -15.46 5.39 19.34
N LYS A 448 -15.06 4.83 18.19
CA LYS A 448 -15.72 3.66 17.62
C LYS A 448 -15.45 2.39 18.43
N ILE A 449 -14.21 2.18 18.88
CA ILE A 449 -13.84 1.03 19.71
C ILE A 449 -14.63 1.08 21.02
N VAL A 450 -14.63 2.22 21.71
CA VAL A 450 -15.35 2.41 22.98
C VAL A 450 -16.86 2.22 22.78
N SER A 451 -17.44 2.83 21.75
CA SER A 451 -18.87 2.66 21.43
C SER A 451 -19.23 1.21 21.13
N THR A 452 -18.37 0.47 20.42
CA THR A 452 -18.62 -0.94 20.10
C THR A 452 -18.52 -1.79 21.35
N PHE A 453 -17.47 -1.62 22.15
CA PHE A 453 -17.29 -2.32 23.41
C PHE A 453 -18.48 -2.13 24.37
N TRP A 454 -18.99 -0.90 24.48
CA TRP A 454 -20.14 -0.58 25.33
C TRP A 454 -21.46 -1.17 24.83
N ALA A 455 -21.59 -1.36 23.52
CA ALA A 455 -22.80 -1.88 22.88
C ALA A 455 -22.79 -3.40 22.71
N THR A 456 -21.65 -4.07 22.84
CA THR A 456 -21.55 -5.52 22.72
C THR A 456 -22.10 -6.17 23.99
N PRO A 457 -23.22 -6.91 23.92
CA PRO A 457 -23.71 -7.65 25.08
C PRO A 457 -22.70 -8.73 25.46
N ILE A 458 -22.31 -8.77 26.73
CA ILE A 458 -21.55 -9.90 27.27
C ILE A 458 -22.58 -11.03 27.41
N SER A 459 -22.50 -12.05 26.55
CA SER A 459 -23.25 -13.28 26.76
C SER A 459 -22.72 -13.94 28.03
N THR A 460 -23.48 -13.85 29.11
CA THR A 460 -23.24 -14.58 30.38
C THR A 460 -23.59 -16.04 30.24
#